data_AF-A0A944Y9T7-F1
#
_entry.id   AF-A0A944Y9T7-F1
#
_cell.length_a   1.000
_cell.length_b   1.000
_cell.length_c   1.000
_cell.angle_alpha   90.00
_cell.angle_beta   90.00
_cell.angle_gamma   90.00
#
_symmetry.space_group_name_H-M   'P 1'
#
loop_
_entity.id
_entity.type
_entity.pdbx_description
1 polymer ?
#
loop_
_entity_poly.entity_id
_entity_poly.type
_entity_poly.pdbx_seq_one_letter_code
_entity_poly.pdbx_strand_id
1 'polypeptide(L)'
;MTAATSQTGDGGQSFDSIPNPTPLSQFDLPELMGISINLEEWCVDVDAYICLKKGVLELIACTKASKEHESIVAIESTAKHVHTALLLLGAEAGSPAQRKPLEDEENVWMDMPPSGAPVDVFLVFDNEDSAKPVEKPINEFITQEDGEIFSTNTFLFAGSILRSADNNSPHHYMADRSGNVISISTFGDEVLCLPGLHSQVNTELYWNVAGDKLPDVGTPVILRLRPQTDPEHPSELSTNPASSVSDIPHGKSIRKVPTKVFILAGQSNMEGQGVVSMNHPEFYNGGKGNLEWSMKHSSSAEKMRHLKDDKRNWTSREDVQISFKSQEKQRKGNLTIGYTGYGGNSHIGPELQFGHVVGDYFDEPVLLIKTAWGGKSLHADFRPPSSGGHVGPYYTKMIKEIHAALEGLKHDDYELAGFIWMQGWNDMVASDAITHYADHLVNLALDLRCELGMSQLPFIVGELGNGGPVQRDGNMADFRQAQRNGTARIENAIFVKTTAFARPKERSPNTTHGHHWFGNAESYFLIGDALARATIELIEN
;
A
#
# COMPACT_ATOMS: atom_id res chain seq x y z
N MET A 1 -44.95 72.20 -9.77
CA MET A 1 -44.30 71.11 -9.03
C MET A 1 -44.03 69.98 -10.01
N THR A 2 -42.75 69.63 -10.10
CA THR A 2 -42.16 68.33 -10.52
C THR A 2 -42.67 67.66 -11.79
N ALA A 3 -41.82 67.74 -12.82
CA ALA A 3 -41.81 66.87 -13.99
C ALA A 3 -40.65 65.86 -13.90
N ALA A 4 -40.81 64.78 -14.66
CA ALA A 4 -40.03 63.56 -14.76
C ALA A 4 -38.51 63.70 -15.04
N THR A 5 -37.74 62.63 -14.80
CA THR A 5 -37.09 61.80 -15.85
C THR A 5 -36.15 60.72 -15.26
N SER A 6 -36.01 59.62 -16.00
CA SER A 6 -35.14 58.45 -15.77
C SER A 6 -33.75 58.63 -16.37
N GLN A 7 -32.68 58.11 -15.74
CA GLN A 7 -31.60 57.29 -16.35
C GLN A 7 -30.48 56.91 -15.35
N THR A 8 -30.04 55.65 -15.47
CA THR A 8 -28.72 54.99 -15.23
C THR A 8 -27.61 55.65 -14.39
N GLY A 9 -26.94 54.86 -13.53
CA GLY A 9 -25.66 55.21 -12.90
C GLY A 9 -24.86 53.98 -12.43
N ASP A 10 -23.67 53.85 -12.99
CA ASP A 10 -22.61 52.85 -12.85
C ASP A 10 -21.90 52.90 -11.47
N GLY A 11 -21.33 51.78 -11.01
CA GLY A 11 -20.71 51.65 -9.69
C GLY A 11 -19.44 50.82 -9.70
N GLY A 12 -18.32 51.42 -10.09
CA GLY A 12 -16.98 50.88 -9.89
C GLY A 12 -16.33 51.45 -8.62
N GLN A 13 -15.76 50.59 -7.77
CA GLN A 13 -14.84 50.98 -6.69
C GLN A 13 -13.42 50.48 -6.97
N SER A 14 -12.46 51.37 -6.74
CA SER A 14 -11.01 51.20 -6.90
C SER A 14 -10.39 50.38 -5.77
N PHE A 15 -9.44 49.50 -6.11
CA PHE A 15 -8.58 48.79 -5.15
C PHE A 15 -7.41 49.68 -4.72
N ASP A 16 -7.35 50.05 -3.45
CA ASP A 16 -6.14 50.60 -2.82
C ASP A 16 -5.14 49.48 -2.48
N SER A 17 -3.87 49.81 -2.66
CA SER A 17 -2.68 48.95 -2.56
C SER A 17 -2.39 48.42 -1.15
N ILE A 18 -2.12 47.12 -1.04
CA ILE A 18 -1.67 46.44 0.19
C ILE A 18 -0.22 46.84 0.49
N PRO A 19 0.14 47.20 1.73
CA PRO A 19 1.53 47.52 2.10
C PRO A 19 2.41 46.25 2.11
N ASN A 20 3.65 46.37 1.64
CA ASN A 20 4.63 45.27 1.62
C ASN A 20 4.99 44.83 3.06
N PRO A 21 5.07 43.51 3.33
CA PRO A 21 5.41 43.01 4.65
C PRO A 21 6.86 43.30 5.04
N THR A 22 7.08 43.59 6.31
CA THR A 22 8.40 43.83 6.92
C THR A 22 9.27 42.56 6.85
N PRO A 23 10.56 42.65 6.45
CA PRO A 23 11.45 41.48 6.42
C PRO A 23 11.63 40.84 7.81
N LEU A 24 11.58 39.50 7.85
CA LEU A 24 11.73 38.69 9.08
C LEU A 24 13.03 38.99 9.86
N SER A 25 14.07 39.48 9.19
CA SER A 25 15.37 39.83 9.78
C SER A 25 15.33 40.98 10.78
N GLN A 26 14.20 41.65 10.96
CA GLN A 26 14.03 42.78 11.89
C GLN A 26 13.31 42.41 13.20
N PHE A 27 12.91 41.14 13.39
CA PHE A 27 12.28 40.68 14.62
C PHE A 27 13.30 40.04 15.56
N ASP A 28 13.41 40.53 16.80
CA ASP A 28 14.09 39.81 17.89
C ASP A 28 13.25 38.58 18.23
N LEU A 29 13.75 37.40 17.81
CA LEU A 29 13.09 36.13 18.07
C LEU A 29 13.21 35.77 19.56
N PRO A 30 12.15 35.24 20.20
CA PRO A 30 12.22 34.83 21.60
C PRO A 30 13.28 33.73 21.78
N GLU A 31 14.05 33.78 22.88
CA GLU A 31 14.99 32.71 23.24
C GLU A 31 14.22 31.40 23.49
N LEU A 32 14.31 30.49 22.52
CA LEU A 32 13.79 29.13 22.63
C LEU A 32 14.85 28.28 23.30
N MET A 33 14.60 27.86 24.55
CA MET A 33 15.54 27.03 25.31
C MET A 33 15.96 25.78 24.51
N GLY A 34 17.26 25.65 24.24
CA GLY A 34 17.85 24.54 23.50
C GLY A 34 17.64 24.60 21.98
N ILE A 35 17.26 25.75 21.42
CA ILE A 35 17.07 25.94 19.98
C ILE A 35 17.75 27.23 19.51
N SER A 36 18.46 27.13 18.39
CA SER A 36 18.97 28.25 17.62
C SER A 36 18.33 28.28 16.24
N ILE A 37 17.92 29.46 15.77
CA ILE A 37 17.41 29.66 14.41
C ILE A 37 18.52 30.36 13.62
N ASN A 38 19.07 29.66 12.64
CA ASN A 38 20.10 30.19 11.76
C ASN A 38 19.46 30.67 10.46
N LEU A 39 19.35 31.99 10.29
CA LEU A 39 18.78 32.60 9.09
C LEU A 39 19.74 32.60 7.89
N GLU A 40 21.06 32.45 8.12
CA GLU A 40 22.04 32.38 7.03
C GLU A 40 22.02 31.01 6.36
N GLU A 41 21.93 29.93 7.15
CA GLU A 41 21.84 28.55 6.66
C GLU A 41 20.40 28.05 6.50
N TRP A 42 19.42 28.91 6.84
CA TRP A 42 17.99 28.64 6.81
C TRP A 42 17.61 27.33 7.52
N CYS A 43 18.06 27.17 8.75
CA CYS A 43 17.84 25.94 9.53
C CYS A 43 17.56 26.22 11.01
N VAL A 44 16.90 25.25 11.66
CA VAL A 44 16.73 25.19 13.10
C VAL A 44 17.73 24.19 13.66
N ASP A 45 18.60 24.65 14.55
CA ASP A 45 19.51 23.82 15.32
C ASP A 45 18.91 23.53 16.69
N VAL A 46 18.71 22.26 17.01
CA VAL A 46 18.13 21.81 18.28
C VAL A 46 19.19 21.08 19.09
N ASP A 47 19.47 21.55 20.29
CA ASP A 47 20.38 20.89 21.22
C ASP A 47 19.83 19.52 21.61
N ALA A 48 20.64 18.48 21.42
CA ALA A 48 20.27 17.10 21.68
C ALA A 48 21.46 16.28 22.20
N TYR A 49 21.22 15.04 22.59
CA TYR A 49 22.27 14.07 22.86
C TYR A 49 21.93 12.70 22.28
N ILE A 50 22.96 11.92 21.92
CA ILE A 50 22.78 10.53 21.45
C ILE A 50 22.21 9.69 22.59
N CYS A 51 21.06 9.04 22.39
CA CYS A 51 20.43 8.20 23.41
C CYS A 51 20.50 6.69 23.09
N LEU A 52 20.62 6.32 21.81
CA LEU A 52 20.72 4.93 21.37
C LEU A 52 21.79 4.77 20.27
N LYS A 53 22.68 3.78 20.43
CA LYS A 53 23.63 3.35 19.38
C LYS A 53 23.28 1.99 18.77
N LYS A 54 22.44 1.21 19.43
CA LYS A 54 22.04 -0.11 18.94
C LYS A 54 20.66 -0.45 19.47
N GLY A 55 19.77 -0.82 18.58
CA GLY A 55 18.41 -1.17 18.92
C GLY A 55 17.45 -0.77 17.79
N VAL A 56 16.24 -1.28 17.91
CA VAL A 56 15.12 -0.98 17.03
C VAL A 56 14.67 0.47 17.25
N LEU A 57 14.36 1.15 16.16
CA LEU A 57 13.90 2.53 16.13
C LEU A 57 12.41 2.59 15.81
N GLU A 58 11.69 3.35 16.64
CA GLU A 58 10.38 3.90 16.28
C GLU A 58 10.48 5.41 15.96
N LEU A 59 11.52 6.08 16.47
CA LEU A 59 11.76 7.50 16.30
C LEU A 59 13.20 7.82 15.92
N ILE A 60 13.39 8.97 15.30
CA ILE A 60 14.70 9.63 15.17
C ILE A 60 14.98 10.44 16.43
N ALA A 61 14.01 11.25 16.85
CA ALA A 61 14.17 12.15 17.97
C ALA A 61 12.96 12.09 18.90
N CYS A 62 13.24 12.09 20.20
CA CYS A 62 12.23 12.23 21.24
C CYS A 62 12.54 13.38 22.19
N THR A 63 11.57 13.79 23.02
CA THR A 63 11.87 14.69 24.14
C THR A 63 12.66 13.95 25.22
N LYS A 64 13.47 14.67 25.98
CA LYS A 64 14.18 14.11 27.14
C LYS A 64 13.24 13.43 28.15
N ALA A 65 13.68 12.31 28.68
CA ALA A 65 12.99 11.42 29.61
C ALA A 65 11.65 10.87 29.08
N SER A 66 11.62 10.42 27.82
CA SER A 66 10.44 9.83 27.19
C SER A 66 10.76 8.49 26.49
N LYS A 67 11.23 8.54 25.24
CA LYS A 67 11.35 7.41 24.31
C LYS A 67 12.79 7.15 23.88
N GLU A 68 13.76 7.41 24.77
CA GLU A 68 15.19 7.25 24.47
C GLU A 68 15.62 5.83 24.09
N HIS A 69 14.84 4.82 24.50
CA HIS A 69 15.15 3.42 24.22
C HIS A 69 14.82 2.99 22.77
N GLU A 70 14.13 3.85 22.02
CA GLU A 70 13.66 3.61 20.65
C GLU A 70 13.88 4.83 19.73
N SER A 71 14.75 5.75 20.15
CA SER A 71 15.10 7.00 19.46
C SER A 71 16.61 7.11 19.27
N ILE A 72 17.08 7.80 18.23
CA ILE A 72 18.52 8.05 18.04
C ILE A 72 19.00 9.15 18.99
N VAL A 73 18.23 10.24 19.08
CA VAL A 73 18.56 11.40 19.92
C VAL A 73 17.40 11.81 20.84
N ALA A 74 17.74 12.38 21.99
CA ALA A 74 16.80 13.11 22.82
C ALA A 74 17.12 14.61 22.77
N ILE A 75 16.09 15.44 22.53
CA ILE A 75 16.23 16.89 22.49
C ILE A 75 16.16 17.49 23.90
N GLU A 76 16.95 18.53 24.15
CA GLU A 76 16.91 19.32 25.40
C GLU A 76 15.79 20.37 25.39
N SER A 77 15.28 20.72 24.20
CA SER A 77 14.12 21.59 24.04
C SER A 77 12.79 20.84 24.15
N THR A 78 11.67 21.59 24.13
CA THR A 78 10.33 20.97 24.01
C THR A 78 9.95 20.76 22.55
N ALA A 79 9.04 19.82 22.27
CA ALA A 79 8.55 19.54 20.92
C ALA A 79 7.79 20.74 20.34
N LYS A 80 7.06 21.50 21.17
CA LYS A 80 6.44 22.76 20.76
C LYS A 80 7.46 23.84 20.41
N HIS A 81 8.64 23.87 21.03
CA HIS A 81 9.68 24.84 20.65
C HIS A 81 10.23 24.52 19.26
N VAL A 82 10.40 23.23 18.94
CA VAL A 82 10.78 22.77 17.59
C VAL A 82 9.73 23.20 16.57
N HIS A 83 8.45 22.97 16.87
CA HIS A 83 7.34 23.45 16.05
C HIS A 83 7.40 24.97 15.84
N THR A 84 7.51 25.75 16.91
CA THR A 84 7.58 27.22 16.83
C THR A 84 8.75 27.69 15.98
N ALA A 85 9.92 27.08 16.11
CA ALA A 85 11.11 27.46 15.35
C ALA A 85 10.94 27.21 13.84
N LEU A 86 10.34 26.09 13.46
CA LEU A 86 10.04 25.79 12.05
C LEU A 86 9.03 26.78 11.46
N LEU A 87 8.00 27.15 12.22
CA LEU A 87 7.06 28.21 11.81
C LEU A 87 7.76 29.56 11.62
N LEU A 88 8.71 29.91 12.48
CA LEU A 88 9.48 31.17 12.38
C LEU A 88 10.37 31.22 11.13
N LEU A 89 10.78 30.06 10.60
CA LEU A 89 11.46 29.93 9.30
C LEU A 89 10.48 29.83 8.12
N GLY A 90 9.17 29.99 8.35
CA GLY A 90 8.16 29.98 7.30
C GLY A 90 7.71 28.58 6.85
N ALA A 91 8.06 27.52 7.58
CA ALA A 91 7.58 26.18 7.27
C ALA A 91 6.08 26.07 7.54
N GLU A 92 5.32 25.52 6.59
CA GLU A 92 3.89 25.29 6.78
C GLU A 92 3.64 24.01 7.58
N ALA A 93 3.13 24.16 8.80
CA ALA A 93 2.67 23.04 9.60
C ALA A 93 1.38 22.45 9.00
N GLY A 94 1.34 21.13 8.82
CA GLY A 94 0.15 20.43 8.36
C GLY A 94 -0.60 19.76 9.50
N SER A 95 -0.79 18.44 9.40
CA SER A 95 -1.42 17.65 10.45
C SER A 95 -0.80 16.27 10.53
N PRO A 96 -0.67 15.66 11.72
CA PRO A 96 -0.36 14.23 11.82
C PRO A 96 -1.48 13.40 11.20
N ALA A 97 -1.23 12.11 11.04
CA ALA A 97 -2.27 11.19 10.62
C ALA A 97 -3.47 11.25 11.58
N GLN A 98 -4.67 11.50 11.06
CA GLN A 98 -5.86 11.72 11.88
C GLN A 98 -7.04 10.90 11.37
N ARG A 99 -7.94 10.51 12.27
CA ARG A 99 -9.26 9.99 11.92
C ARG A 99 -10.30 11.06 12.21
N LYS A 100 -10.99 11.54 11.18
CA LYS A 100 -12.07 12.53 11.33
C LYS A 100 -13.42 11.88 11.02
N PRO A 101 -14.47 12.15 11.81
CA PRO A 101 -15.82 11.78 11.39
C PRO A 101 -16.17 12.58 10.11
N LEU A 102 -16.83 11.95 9.14
CA LEU A 102 -17.40 12.68 8.01
C LEU A 102 -18.55 13.55 8.51
N GLU A 103 -18.52 14.85 8.22
CA GLU A 103 -19.64 15.73 8.51
C GLU A 103 -20.87 15.23 7.73
N ASP A 104 -22.00 15.14 8.45
CA ASP A 104 -23.32 14.63 8.02
C ASP A 104 -23.57 13.11 8.05
N GLU A 105 -22.62 12.27 8.50
CA GLU A 105 -22.90 10.83 8.73
C GLU A 105 -22.39 10.32 10.10
N GLU A 106 -23.31 9.96 11.00
CA GLU A 106 -22.95 9.27 12.24
C GLU A 106 -22.29 7.91 11.92
N ASN A 107 -21.06 7.72 12.42
CA ASN A 107 -20.22 6.49 12.36
C ASN A 107 -19.32 6.30 11.12
N VAL A 108 -19.18 7.28 10.24
CA VAL A 108 -18.19 7.21 9.15
C VAL A 108 -16.94 7.99 9.54
N TRP A 109 -15.80 7.30 9.62
CA TRP A 109 -14.50 7.86 9.97
C TRP A 109 -13.57 7.83 8.77
N MET A 110 -13.06 8.99 8.37
CA MET A 110 -12.09 9.19 7.31
C MET A 110 -10.67 9.26 7.89
N ASP A 111 -9.79 8.39 7.38
CA ASP A 111 -8.37 8.43 7.70
C ASP A 111 -7.69 9.46 6.80
N MET A 112 -7.23 10.55 7.42
CA MET A 112 -6.47 11.63 6.79
C MET A 112 -4.98 11.31 6.90
N PRO A 113 -4.24 11.22 5.78
CA PRO A 113 -2.80 11.05 5.82
C PRO A 113 -2.12 12.26 6.46
N PRO A 114 -0.90 12.10 6.99
CA PRO A 114 -0.16 13.24 7.49
C PRO A 114 0.15 14.22 6.35
N SER A 115 0.22 15.50 6.69
CA SER A 115 0.51 16.60 5.75
C SER A 115 1.45 17.60 6.40
N GLY A 116 2.11 18.43 5.59
CA GLY A 116 3.00 19.50 6.07
C GLY A 116 4.14 19.77 5.11
N ALA A 117 4.85 20.87 5.32
CA ALA A 117 6.03 21.21 4.52
C ALA A 117 7.15 20.17 4.73
N PRO A 118 7.93 19.83 3.69
CA PRO A 118 9.08 18.96 3.83
C PRO A 118 10.21 19.64 4.62
N VAL A 119 10.84 18.88 5.51
CA VAL A 119 11.95 19.29 6.37
C VAL A 119 13.03 18.23 6.33
N ASP A 120 14.23 18.63 5.92
CA ASP A 120 15.40 17.75 5.92
C ASP A 120 16.03 17.70 7.32
N VAL A 121 16.42 16.50 7.74
CA VAL A 121 16.90 16.21 9.10
C VAL A 121 18.35 15.75 9.05
N PHE A 122 19.20 16.42 9.84
CA PHE A 122 20.64 16.17 9.94
C PHE A 122 21.08 16.06 11.40
N LEU A 123 22.20 15.37 11.63
CA LEU A 123 22.95 15.44 12.89
C LEU A 123 24.26 16.17 12.66
N VAL A 124 24.58 17.08 13.57
CA VAL A 124 25.86 17.80 13.60
C VAL A 124 26.58 17.51 14.91
N PHE A 125 27.83 17.06 14.81
CA PHE A 125 28.64 16.68 15.97
C PHE A 125 30.13 16.77 15.68
N ASP A 126 30.95 16.81 16.73
CA ASP A 126 32.40 16.83 16.59
C ASP A 126 32.93 15.46 16.16
N ASN A 127 33.93 15.46 15.27
CA ASN A 127 34.64 14.26 14.84
C ASN A 127 36.14 14.43 15.13
N GLU A 128 36.80 13.39 15.65
CA GLU A 128 38.23 13.38 15.97
C GLU A 128 39.11 13.74 14.76
N ASP A 129 38.64 13.50 13.54
CA ASP A 129 39.35 13.76 12.29
C ASP A 129 39.21 15.20 11.75
N SER A 130 38.38 16.06 12.38
CA SER A 130 38.08 17.40 11.89
C SER A 130 38.11 18.46 12.98
N ALA A 131 38.73 19.61 12.69
CA ALA A 131 38.71 20.78 13.57
C ALA A 131 37.35 21.52 13.59
N LYS A 132 36.40 21.12 12.74
CA LYS A 132 35.03 21.65 12.69
C LYS A 132 34.01 20.51 12.86
N PRO A 133 32.84 20.79 13.46
CA PRO A 133 31.74 19.83 13.51
C PRO A 133 31.36 19.32 12.12
N VAL A 134 31.01 18.05 12.00
CA VAL A 134 30.55 17.42 10.76
C VAL A 134 29.03 17.39 10.72
N GLU A 135 28.43 17.72 9.58
CA GLU A 135 26.99 17.59 9.32
C GLU A 135 26.73 16.33 8.49
N LYS A 136 25.78 15.49 8.94
CA LYS A 136 25.42 14.22 8.30
C LYS A 136 23.91 14.03 8.23
N PRO A 137 23.36 13.59 7.08
CA PRO A 137 21.93 13.35 6.95
C PRO A 137 21.51 12.16 7.82
N ILE A 138 20.33 12.24 8.43
CA ILE A 138 19.92 11.28 9.48
C ILE A 138 19.86 9.83 8.98
N ASN A 139 19.58 9.65 7.70
CA ASN A 139 19.40 8.33 7.08
C ASN A 139 20.69 7.51 7.03
N GLU A 140 21.87 8.13 7.09
CA GLU A 140 23.16 7.43 7.18
C GLU A 140 23.31 6.63 8.49
N PHE A 141 22.51 6.95 9.51
CA PHE A 141 22.54 6.34 10.84
C PHE A 141 21.42 5.33 11.08
N ILE A 142 20.65 4.99 10.04
CA ILE A 142 19.50 4.10 10.14
C ILE A 142 19.66 2.99 9.11
N THR A 143 19.62 1.73 9.57
CA THR A 143 19.81 0.56 8.71
C THR A 143 18.90 -0.59 9.10
N GLN A 144 18.57 -1.48 8.18
CA GLN A 144 18.00 -2.79 8.52
C GLN A 144 19.10 -3.82 8.85
N GLU A 145 18.72 -4.98 9.40
CA GLU A 145 19.66 -6.07 9.75
C GLU A 145 20.43 -6.62 8.53
N ASP A 146 19.88 -6.49 7.33
CA ASP A 146 20.50 -6.90 6.07
C ASP A 146 21.46 -5.84 5.48
N GLY A 147 21.59 -4.69 6.14
CA GLY A 147 22.44 -3.59 5.73
C GLY A 147 21.78 -2.57 4.80
N GLU A 148 20.49 -2.69 4.50
CA GLU A 148 19.74 -1.65 3.77
C GLU A 148 19.79 -0.33 4.53
N ILE A 149 20.25 0.75 3.87
CA ILE A 149 20.29 2.11 4.44
C ILE A 149 18.92 2.76 4.27
N PHE A 150 18.48 3.47 5.30
CA PHE A 150 17.23 4.24 5.26
C PHE A 150 17.22 5.23 4.09
N SER A 151 16.10 5.28 3.38
CA SER A 151 16.06 5.86 2.03
C SER A 151 15.85 7.38 1.99
N THR A 152 15.52 8.02 3.12
CA THR A 152 15.18 9.44 3.16
C THR A 152 15.71 10.12 4.42
N ASN A 153 16.14 11.37 4.30
CA ASN A 153 16.37 12.29 5.41
C ASN A 153 15.31 13.40 5.49
N THR A 154 14.27 13.35 4.65
CA THR A 154 13.20 14.36 4.56
C THR A 154 11.91 13.86 5.22
N PHE A 155 11.30 14.71 6.05
CA PHE A 155 10.10 14.44 6.84
C PHE A 155 9.03 15.53 6.63
N LEU A 156 7.76 15.21 6.85
CA LEU A 156 6.66 16.18 6.81
C LEU A 156 6.51 16.90 8.14
N PHE A 157 6.47 18.23 8.13
CA PHE A 157 6.17 19.06 9.29
C PHE A 157 4.68 19.00 9.64
N ALA A 158 4.31 17.93 10.33
CA ALA A 158 2.94 17.63 10.73
C ALA A 158 2.42 18.49 11.87
N GLY A 159 3.30 18.94 12.77
CA GLY A 159 2.97 19.94 13.78
C GLY A 159 2.19 19.45 15.01
N SER A 160 2.11 18.13 15.26
CA SER A 160 1.39 17.52 16.40
C SER A 160 -0.10 17.91 16.51
N ILE A 161 -0.73 17.63 17.65
CA ILE A 161 -2.11 18.00 17.95
C ILE A 161 -2.23 18.61 19.35
N LEU A 162 -3.20 19.50 19.53
CA LEU A 162 -3.59 20.05 20.82
C LEU A 162 -4.76 19.27 21.40
N ARG A 163 -4.61 18.71 22.61
CA ARG A 163 -5.71 18.04 23.32
C ARG A 163 -5.87 18.57 24.75
N SER A 164 -7.11 18.68 25.17
CA SER A 164 -7.47 18.95 26.56
C SER A 164 -8.14 17.71 27.18
N ALA A 165 -8.04 17.56 28.50
CA ALA A 165 -8.74 16.50 29.22
C ALA A 165 -10.26 16.72 29.25
N ASP A 166 -10.68 17.98 29.26
CA ASP A 166 -12.08 18.42 29.18
C ASP A 166 -12.17 19.85 28.63
N ASN A 167 -13.39 20.36 28.42
CA ASN A 167 -13.62 21.69 27.83
C ASN A 167 -13.12 22.86 28.70
N ASN A 168 -12.72 22.64 29.94
CA ASN A 168 -12.28 23.70 30.86
C ASN A 168 -10.78 23.62 31.21
N SER A 169 -10.12 22.52 30.85
CA SER A 169 -8.69 22.32 31.08
C SER A 169 -7.86 22.95 29.96
N PRO A 170 -6.61 23.36 30.24
CA PRO A 170 -5.75 23.92 29.21
C PRO A 170 -5.39 22.86 28.16
N HIS A 171 -5.39 23.27 26.89
CA HIS A 171 -4.91 22.42 25.81
C HIS A 171 -3.40 22.14 25.97
N HIS A 172 -3.05 20.87 25.84
CA HIS A 172 -1.68 20.40 25.87
C HIS A 172 -1.24 20.02 24.46
N TYR A 173 -0.02 20.43 24.11
CA TYR A 173 0.65 19.98 22.89
C TYR A 173 1.07 18.52 23.08
N MET A 174 0.52 17.61 22.28
CA MET A 174 0.63 16.18 22.56
C MET A 174 2.06 15.66 22.43
N ALA A 175 2.83 16.12 21.43
CA ALA A 175 4.24 15.73 21.30
C ALA A 175 5.11 16.13 22.51
N ASP A 176 4.75 17.19 23.26
CA ASP A 176 5.45 17.53 24.52
C ASP A 176 5.20 16.47 25.61
N ARG A 177 4.06 15.76 25.55
CA ARG A 177 3.69 14.72 26.52
C ARG A 177 4.10 13.32 26.07
N SER A 178 3.89 12.98 24.81
CA SER A 178 4.22 11.66 24.26
C SER A 178 5.70 11.51 23.95
N GLY A 179 6.38 12.63 23.69
CA GLY A 179 7.78 12.66 23.29
C GLY A 179 8.00 12.36 21.81
N ASN A 180 6.95 12.32 20.99
CA ASN A 180 7.07 12.03 19.56
C ASN A 180 7.52 13.27 18.76
N VAL A 181 8.83 13.51 18.67
CA VAL A 181 9.37 14.68 17.96
C VAL A 181 9.54 14.38 16.47
N ILE A 182 10.35 13.38 16.11
CA ILE A 182 10.53 12.93 14.72
C ILE A 182 10.36 11.42 14.68
N SER A 183 9.30 10.94 14.03
CA SER A 183 8.95 9.52 14.07
C SER A 183 9.10 8.82 12.72
N ILE A 184 9.55 7.56 12.80
CA ILE A 184 9.64 6.61 11.69
C ILE A 184 8.36 5.74 11.68
N SER A 185 7.83 5.42 12.86
CA SER A 185 6.52 4.81 13.06
C SER A 185 5.43 5.87 13.23
N THR A 186 4.18 5.55 12.88
CA THR A 186 3.04 6.46 13.03
C THR A 186 2.35 6.29 14.39
N PHE A 187 2.23 7.40 15.10
CA PHE A 187 1.57 7.56 16.41
C PHE A 187 0.36 8.51 16.35
N GLY A 188 0.32 9.45 15.41
CA GLY A 188 -0.80 10.38 15.20
C GLY A 188 -0.73 11.67 16.03
N ASP A 189 0.43 11.99 16.61
CA ASP A 189 0.67 13.18 17.42
C ASP A 189 2.09 13.75 17.28
N GLU A 190 2.83 13.36 16.25
CA GLU A 190 4.25 13.68 16.07
C GLU A 190 4.46 15.08 15.47
N VAL A 191 5.61 15.71 15.74
CA VAL A 191 5.94 17.02 15.13
C VAL A 191 6.39 16.85 13.68
N LEU A 192 7.26 15.88 13.42
CA LEU A 192 7.74 15.50 12.10
C LEU A 192 7.50 14.00 11.90
N CYS A 193 7.00 13.63 10.73
CA CYS A 193 6.70 12.22 10.41
C CYS A 193 7.03 11.89 8.97
N LEU A 194 7.18 10.61 8.66
CA LEU A 194 7.29 10.16 7.28
C LEU A 194 5.98 10.39 6.52
N PRO A 195 6.04 10.58 5.19
CA PRO A 195 4.84 10.56 4.37
C PRO A 195 4.16 9.18 4.48
N GLY A 196 2.88 9.16 4.87
CA GLY A 196 2.07 7.95 5.00
C GLY A 196 1.95 7.36 6.41
N LEU A 197 1.28 6.20 6.52
CA LEU A 197 1.08 5.46 7.77
C LEU A 197 2.13 4.33 7.92
N HIS A 198 2.83 4.30 9.04
CA HIS A 198 3.93 3.38 9.34
C HIS A 198 3.63 2.66 10.67
N SER A 199 3.76 1.33 10.72
CA SER A 199 3.29 0.50 11.85
C SER A 199 4.39 0.18 12.87
N GLN A 200 4.02 0.08 14.15
CA GLN A 200 4.90 -0.26 15.29
C GLN A 200 5.14 -1.78 15.48
N VAL A 201 4.39 -2.65 14.79
CA VAL A 201 4.23 -4.07 15.23
C VAL A 201 4.90 -5.09 14.31
N ASN A 202 5.90 -4.70 13.52
CA ASN A 202 6.45 -5.56 12.46
C ASN A 202 7.85 -6.08 12.78
N THR A 203 7.96 -7.32 13.29
CA THR A 203 9.22 -7.90 13.78
C THR A 203 10.28 -8.21 12.73
N GLU A 204 9.95 -8.12 11.43
CA GLU A 204 10.84 -8.48 10.31
C GLU A 204 11.30 -7.26 9.48
N LEU A 205 10.96 -6.03 9.89
CA LEU A 205 11.34 -4.77 9.20
C LEU A 205 11.75 -3.69 10.21
N TYR A 206 12.46 -4.07 11.27
CA TYR A 206 12.93 -3.09 12.24
C TYR A 206 14.07 -2.26 11.65
N TRP A 207 13.85 -0.95 11.57
CA TRP A 207 14.94 0.01 11.40
C TRP A 207 15.78 -0.01 12.67
N ASN A 208 17.08 -0.18 12.53
CA ASN A 208 18.04 -0.22 13.61
C ASN A 208 18.97 0.98 13.53
N VAL A 209 19.50 1.38 14.68
CA VAL A 209 20.58 2.37 14.73
C VAL A 209 21.87 1.79 14.16
N ALA A 210 22.47 2.47 13.18
CA ALA A 210 23.82 2.22 12.71
C ALA A 210 24.86 2.92 13.61
N GLY A 211 24.99 2.43 14.85
CA GLY A 211 25.75 3.10 15.91
C GLY A 211 27.24 3.28 15.69
N ASP A 212 27.86 2.50 14.81
CA ASP A 212 29.31 2.60 14.53
C ASP A 212 29.71 3.95 13.92
N LYS A 213 28.74 4.67 13.35
CA LYS A 213 28.93 6.00 12.75
C LYS A 213 28.50 7.14 13.67
N LEU A 214 27.92 6.83 14.83
CA LEU A 214 27.43 7.82 15.80
C LEU A 214 28.44 8.05 16.93
N PRO A 215 28.49 9.27 17.50
CA PRO A 215 29.15 9.52 18.79
C PRO A 215 28.64 8.61 19.90
N ASP A 216 29.33 8.57 21.04
CA ASP A 216 28.92 7.76 22.18
C ASP A 216 27.60 8.23 22.80
N VAL A 217 26.89 7.30 23.44
CA VAL A 217 25.63 7.61 24.13
C VAL A 217 25.91 8.66 25.22
N GLY A 218 25.09 9.71 25.25
CA GLY A 218 25.24 10.87 26.13
C GLY A 218 26.09 11.99 25.53
N THR A 219 26.73 11.79 24.37
CA THR A 219 27.45 12.86 23.69
C THR A 219 26.46 13.93 23.19
N PRO A 220 26.69 15.22 23.53
CA PRO A 220 25.92 16.33 22.98
C PRO A 220 26.09 16.43 21.46
N VAL A 221 24.98 16.64 20.75
CA VAL A 221 24.91 16.81 19.30
C VAL A 221 23.87 17.88 18.97
N ILE A 222 23.90 18.39 17.74
CA ILE A 222 22.83 19.24 17.22
C ILE A 222 21.97 18.42 16.26
N LEU A 223 20.67 18.41 16.50
CA LEU A 223 19.66 17.97 15.54
C LEU A 223 19.28 19.16 14.67
N ARG A 224 19.75 19.17 13.43
CA ARG A 224 19.56 20.26 12.48
C ARG A 224 18.40 19.97 11.55
N LEU A 225 17.45 20.90 11.47
CA LEU A 225 16.23 20.82 10.68
C LEU A 225 16.23 21.92 9.63
N ARG A 226 16.21 21.55 8.35
CA ARG A 226 16.22 22.51 7.23
C ARG A 226 14.86 22.44 6.52
N PRO A 227 13.93 23.38 6.77
CA PRO A 227 12.65 23.39 6.08
C PRO A 227 12.85 23.80 4.61
N GLN A 228 12.19 23.09 3.70
CA GLN A 228 12.18 23.41 2.28
C GLN A 228 11.12 24.48 2.01
N THR A 229 11.37 25.70 2.48
CA THR A 229 10.52 26.86 2.21
C THR A 229 11.10 27.62 1.03
N ASP A 230 10.41 27.63 -0.10
CA ASP A 230 10.83 28.39 -1.28
C ASP A 230 10.42 29.86 -1.11
N PRO A 231 11.36 30.83 -0.99
CA PRO A 231 11.00 32.23 -0.88
C PRO A 231 10.74 32.91 -2.24
N GLU A 232 11.00 32.25 -3.39
CA GLU A 232 10.92 32.88 -4.72
C GLU A 232 10.07 32.15 -5.78
N HIS A 233 9.57 30.93 -5.56
CA HIS A 233 8.69 30.25 -6.53
C HIS A 233 7.41 29.63 -5.94
N PRO A 234 6.19 30.10 -6.32
CA PRO A 234 4.96 29.35 -6.06
C PRO A 234 4.93 28.08 -6.92
N SER A 235 4.46 26.99 -6.33
CA SER A 235 4.42 25.66 -6.95
C SER A 235 3.69 25.66 -8.30
N GLU A 236 4.43 25.45 -9.39
CA GLU A 236 3.85 25.07 -10.68
C GLU A 236 4.03 23.57 -10.91
N LEU A 237 2.88 22.92 -11.10
CA LEU A 237 2.74 21.72 -11.91
C LEU A 237 3.56 21.87 -13.20
N SER A 238 4.55 20.99 -13.42
CA SER A 238 5.26 20.93 -14.70
C SER A 238 4.34 20.36 -15.79
N THR A 239 3.56 21.24 -16.40
CA THR A 239 3.36 21.18 -17.86
C THR A 239 4.63 21.73 -18.49
N ASN A 240 5.14 21.10 -19.54
CA ASN A 240 6.07 21.79 -20.43
C ASN A 240 5.73 21.49 -21.90
N PRO A 241 5.63 22.52 -22.75
CA PRO A 241 5.28 22.41 -24.15
C PRO A 241 6.52 22.24 -25.07
N ALA A 242 6.22 21.95 -26.33
CA ALA A 242 7.10 21.65 -27.44
C ALA A 242 8.39 22.48 -27.55
N SER A 243 9.51 21.78 -27.82
CA SER A 243 10.69 22.36 -28.47
C SER A 243 10.72 21.94 -29.95
N SER A 244 11.04 22.91 -30.80
CA SER A 244 11.10 22.82 -32.24
C SER A 244 12.26 21.93 -32.71
N VAL A 245 11.91 20.89 -33.44
CA VAL A 245 12.83 20.02 -34.17
C VAL A 245 13.17 20.71 -35.50
N SER A 246 14.47 20.89 -35.78
CA SER A 246 14.96 21.14 -37.13
C SER A 246 15.29 19.80 -37.80
N ASP A 247 14.93 19.72 -39.07
CA ASP A 247 14.81 18.55 -39.95
C ASP A 247 15.96 17.53 -39.90
N ILE A 248 15.66 16.24 -39.61
CA ILE A 248 16.12 15.02 -40.35
C ILE A 248 15.12 13.85 -40.05
N PRO A 249 15.00 12.78 -40.88
CA PRO A 249 13.83 12.44 -41.69
C PRO A 249 12.84 11.42 -41.07
N HIS A 250 11.54 11.65 -41.32
CA HIS A 250 10.39 10.72 -41.30
C HIS A 250 10.63 9.28 -40.79
N GLY A 251 10.28 9.04 -39.51
CA GLY A 251 10.06 7.73 -38.91
C GLY A 251 8.67 7.66 -38.26
N LYS A 252 7.89 6.62 -38.60
CA LYS A 252 6.46 6.40 -38.29
C LYS A 252 6.07 6.62 -36.81
N SER A 253 4.91 7.27 -36.61
CA SER A 253 4.13 7.29 -35.37
C SER A 253 3.84 5.86 -34.87
N ILE A 254 4.20 5.57 -33.62
CA ILE A 254 3.87 4.33 -32.91
C ILE A 254 2.56 4.58 -32.14
N ARG A 255 1.48 3.87 -32.49
CA ARG A 255 0.25 3.85 -31.69
C ARG A 255 0.58 3.24 -30.31
N LYS A 256 0.24 3.94 -29.23
CA LYS A 256 0.26 3.40 -27.86
C LYS A 256 -0.83 2.32 -27.76
N VAL A 257 -0.47 1.11 -27.36
CA VAL A 257 -1.41 -0.02 -27.25
C VAL A 257 -1.89 -0.10 -25.80
N PRO A 258 -3.20 -0.24 -25.52
CA PRO A 258 -3.73 -0.21 -24.16
C PRO A 258 -3.30 -1.44 -23.34
N THR A 259 -2.99 -1.23 -22.06
CA THR A 259 -2.64 -2.30 -21.11
C THR A 259 -3.85 -3.18 -20.83
N LYS A 260 -3.72 -4.51 -20.90
CA LYS A 260 -4.79 -5.44 -20.52
C LYS A 260 -4.84 -5.61 -19.01
N VAL A 261 -5.99 -5.35 -18.40
CA VAL A 261 -6.17 -5.40 -16.94
C VAL A 261 -7.06 -6.57 -16.56
N PHE A 262 -6.57 -7.43 -15.66
CA PHE A 262 -7.33 -8.53 -15.08
C PHE A 262 -7.47 -8.36 -13.58
N ILE A 263 -8.68 -8.56 -13.06
CA ILE A 263 -8.95 -8.47 -11.62
C ILE A 263 -9.04 -9.90 -11.07
N LEU A 264 -8.20 -10.24 -10.09
CA LEU A 264 -8.16 -11.53 -9.42
C LEU A 264 -8.69 -11.37 -8.00
N ALA A 265 -9.92 -11.82 -7.76
CA ALA A 265 -10.64 -11.58 -6.51
C ALA A 265 -11.08 -12.87 -5.82
N GLY A 266 -11.21 -12.81 -4.50
CA GLY A 266 -11.76 -13.92 -3.73
C GLY A 266 -11.22 -14.02 -2.31
N GLN A 267 -11.23 -15.23 -1.76
CA GLN A 267 -10.73 -15.46 -0.40
C GLN A 267 -9.30 -16.01 -0.37
N SER A 268 -8.86 -16.55 0.77
CA SER A 268 -7.56 -17.21 1.03
C SER A 268 -6.98 -18.08 -0.10
N ASN A 269 -7.80 -18.78 -0.89
CA ASN A 269 -7.28 -19.57 -2.03
C ASN A 269 -6.86 -18.69 -3.21
N MET A 270 -7.55 -17.58 -3.49
CA MET A 270 -7.04 -16.57 -4.41
C MET A 270 -5.84 -15.83 -3.80
N GLU A 271 -5.88 -15.55 -2.50
CA GLU A 271 -4.78 -14.89 -1.77
C GLU A 271 -3.45 -15.65 -1.90
N GLY A 272 -3.49 -16.99 -1.94
CA GLY A 272 -2.35 -17.83 -2.28
C GLY A 272 -1.70 -18.47 -1.06
N GLN A 273 -1.63 -19.80 -1.08
CA GLN A 273 -1.18 -20.64 0.02
C GLN A 273 -0.23 -21.75 -0.45
N GLY A 274 0.16 -21.75 -1.73
CA GLY A 274 1.05 -22.75 -2.30
C GLY A 274 2.47 -22.51 -1.81
N VAL A 275 3.02 -23.43 -1.01
CA VAL A 275 4.36 -23.28 -0.43
C VAL A 275 5.44 -23.33 -1.51
N VAL A 276 6.40 -22.41 -1.47
CA VAL A 276 7.48 -22.35 -2.48
C VAL A 276 8.60 -23.35 -2.18
N SER A 277 9.28 -23.20 -1.04
CA SER A 277 10.53 -23.93 -0.75
C SER A 277 10.62 -24.52 0.66
N MET A 278 9.71 -24.16 1.58
CA MET A 278 9.75 -24.67 2.96
C MET A 278 9.66 -26.20 2.98
N ASN A 279 10.53 -26.84 3.76
CA ASN A 279 10.77 -28.28 3.69
C ASN A 279 11.03 -28.95 5.04
N HIS A 280 10.71 -28.31 6.16
CA HIS A 280 10.87 -28.91 7.48
C HIS A 280 10.22 -30.31 7.52
N PRO A 281 10.91 -31.38 7.98
CA PRO A 281 10.38 -32.74 7.95
C PRO A 281 9.02 -32.90 8.63
N GLU A 282 8.81 -32.19 9.74
CA GLU A 282 7.59 -32.29 10.55
C GLU A 282 6.51 -31.27 10.14
N PHE A 283 6.88 -30.06 9.73
CA PHE A 283 5.92 -28.96 9.53
C PHE A 283 5.54 -28.77 8.05
N TYR A 284 6.39 -29.25 7.13
CA TYR A 284 6.22 -29.10 5.69
C TYR A 284 6.40 -30.42 4.93
N ASN A 285 6.25 -31.57 5.60
CA ASN A 285 6.29 -32.91 4.99
C ASN A 285 7.55 -33.16 4.13
N GLY A 286 8.70 -32.66 4.59
CA GLY A 286 9.96 -32.75 3.86
C GLY A 286 9.96 -32.00 2.52
N GLY A 287 9.07 -31.02 2.34
CA GLY A 287 8.92 -30.22 1.14
C GLY A 287 8.06 -30.85 0.04
N LYS A 288 7.46 -32.03 0.26
CA LYS A 288 6.62 -32.68 -0.77
C LYS A 288 5.49 -31.77 -1.21
N GLY A 289 5.34 -31.56 -2.51
CA GLY A 289 4.28 -30.73 -3.09
C GLY A 289 4.49 -29.21 -2.93
N ASN A 290 5.60 -28.76 -2.38
CA ASN A 290 6.01 -27.36 -2.53
C ASN A 290 6.46 -27.09 -3.98
N LEU A 291 6.65 -25.83 -4.37
CA LEU A 291 6.94 -25.47 -5.75
C LEU A 291 8.26 -26.09 -6.24
N GLU A 292 9.34 -25.96 -5.47
CA GLU A 292 10.65 -26.52 -5.85
C GLU A 292 10.65 -28.05 -5.98
N TRP A 293 9.89 -28.73 -5.12
CA TRP A 293 9.70 -30.17 -5.19
C TRP A 293 8.88 -30.56 -6.41
N SER A 294 7.80 -29.82 -6.69
CA SER A 294 6.89 -30.09 -7.81
C SER A 294 7.58 -29.91 -9.16
N MET A 295 8.48 -28.93 -9.28
CA MET A 295 9.32 -28.70 -10.46
C MET A 295 10.28 -29.86 -10.79
N LYS A 296 10.52 -30.76 -9.84
CA LYS A 296 11.42 -31.92 -10.02
C LYS A 296 10.68 -33.25 -10.11
N HIS A 297 9.54 -33.38 -9.43
CA HIS A 297 8.92 -34.69 -9.19
C HIS A 297 7.46 -34.80 -9.63
N SER A 298 6.79 -33.68 -9.95
CA SER A 298 5.40 -33.72 -10.39
C SER A 298 5.28 -34.02 -11.89
N SER A 299 4.13 -34.51 -12.34
CA SER A 299 3.81 -34.66 -13.76
C SER A 299 3.73 -33.31 -14.49
N SER A 300 3.60 -32.20 -13.75
CA SER A 300 3.52 -30.84 -14.28
C SER A 300 4.87 -30.12 -14.26
N ALA A 301 5.96 -30.81 -13.89
CA ALA A 301 7.31 -30.23 -13.78
C ALA A 301 7.72 -29.45 -15.03
N GLU A 302 7.47 -30.02 -16.20
CA GLU A 302 7.79 -29.39 -17.49
C GLU A 302 7.04 -28.07 -17.69
N LYS A 303 5.77 -27.99 -17.27
CA LYS A 303 4.98 -26.75 -17.35
C LYS A 303 5.55 -25.66 -16.46
N MET A 304 6.18 -26.00 -15.34
CA MET A 304 6.73 -25.05 -14.38
C MET A 304 8.17 -24.63 -14.69
N ARG A 305 8.82 -25.20 -15.73
CA ARG A 305 10.23 -24.92 -16.03
C ARG A 305 10.51 -23.42 -16.19
N HIS A 306 9.59 -22.70 -16.82
CA HIS A 306 9.72 -21.27 -17.09
C HIS A 306 9.77 -20.39 -15.83
N LEU A 307 9.43 -20.90 -14.65
CA LEU A 307 9.49 -20.16 -13.39
C LEU A 307 10.92 -19.98 -12.85
N LYS A 308 11.90 -20.69 -13.43
CA LYS A 308 13.32 -20.59 -13.07
C LYS A 308 14.16 -20.28 -14.29
N ASP A 309 15.11 -19.36 -14.13
CA ASP A 309 16.13 -19.09 -15.15
C ASP A 309 17.21 -20.20 -15.18
N ASP A 310 18.14 -20.10 -16.14
CA ASP A 310 19.26 -21.04 -16.28
C ASP A 310 20.19 -21.07 -15.05
N LYS A 311 20.17 -20.00 -14.24
CA LYS A 311 20.92 -19.87 -12.98
C LYS A 311 20.13 -20.38 -11.77
N ARG A 312 18.92 -20.89 -11.96
CA ARG A 312 17.98 -21.36 -10.94
C ARG A 312 17.45 -20.26 -10.00
N ASN A 313 17.45 -19.01 -10.45
CA ASN A 313 16.72 -17.91 -9.79
C ASN A 313 15.26 -17.93 -10.22
N TRP A 314 14.37 -17.42 -9.37
CA TRP A 314 12.97 -17.21 -9.74
C TRP A 314 12.88 -16.13 -10.82
N THR A 315 12.15 -16.42 -11.89
CA THR A 315 11.94 -15.46 -12.97
C THR A 315 11.00 -14.34 -12.55
N SER A 316 11.15 -13.19 -13.20
CA SER A 316 10.28 -12.03 -13.06
C SER A 316 9.84 -11.61 -14.47
N ARG A 317 8.55 -11.33 -14.65
CA ARG A 317 7.94 -10.92 -15.92
C ARG A 317 7.77 -9.40 -15.94
N GLU A 318 8.55 -8.70 -16.75
CA GLU A 318 8.49 -7.24 -16.86
C GLU A 318 7.22 -6.77 -17.61
N ASP A 319 6.76 -7.60 -18.55
CA ASP A 319 5.56 -7.42 -19.37
C ASP A 319 4.23 -7.65 -18.60
N VAL A 320 4.31 -8.24 -17.40
CA VAL A 320 3.14 -8.48 -16.54
C VAL A 320 3.37 -7.84 -15.18
N GLN A 321 2.68 -6.75 -14.90
CA GLN A 321 2.66 -6.11 -13.59
C GLN A 321 1.55 -6.72 -12.72
N ILE A 322 1.72 -6.69 -11.41
CA ILE A 322 0.70 -7.06 -10.45
C ILE A 322 0.65 -6.03 -9.31
N SER A 323 -0.57 -5.67 -8.90
CA SER A 323 -0.88 -4.87 -7.72
C SER A 323 -1.70 -5.72 -6.75
N PHE A 324 -1.16 -5.97 -5.57
CA PHE A 324 -1.84 -6.70 -4.50
C PHE A 324 -1.65 -5.98 -3.17
N LYS A 325 -2.75 -5.56 -2.55
CA LYS A 325 -2.72 -5.00 -1.19
C LYS A 325 -3.00 -6.10 -0.18
N SER A 326 -1.98 -6.48 0.56
CA SER A 326 -2.11 -7.41 1.68
C SER A 326 -1.98 -6.63 2.98
N GLN A 327 -3.01 -6.70 3.83
CA GLN A 327 -3.15 -5.82 5.00
C GLN A 327 -3.09 -4.35 4.56
N GLU A 328 -2.21 -3.51 5.11
CA GLU A 328 -2.02 -2.12 4.68
C GLU A 328 -0.79 -1.92 3.78
N LYS A 329 -0.05 -2.99 3.45
CA LYS A 329 1.11 -2.93 2.54
C LYS A 329 0.67 -3.20 1.10
N GLN A 330 0.77 -2.18 0.25
CA GLN A 330 0.60 -2.34 -1.19
C GLN A 330 1.86 -2.95 -1.80
N ARG A 331 1.74 -4.10 -2.46
CA ARG A 331 2.82 -4.70 -3.25
C ARG A 331 2.50 -4.51 -4.73
N LYS A 332 3.40 -3.82 -5.43
CA LYS A 332 3.33 -3.58 -6.87
C LYS A 332 4.64 -4.00 -7.52
N GLY A 333 4.59 -4.54 -8.73
CA GLY A 333 5.79 -4.81 -9.53
C GLY A 333 5.59 -5.92 -10.55
N ASN A 334 6.69 -6.31 -11.18
CA ASN A 334 6.77 -7.41 -12.11
C ASN A 334 6.26 -8.71 -11.48
N LEU A 335 5.51 -9.49 -12.25
CA LEU A 335 5.00 -10.77 -11.77
C LEU A 335 6.15 -11.72 -11.46
N THR A 336 6.14 -12.20 -10.24
CA THR A 336 7.02 -13.26 -9.72
C THR A 336 6.31 -13.93 -8.55
N ILE A 337 6.96 -14.88 -7.88
CA ILE A 337 6.42 -15.49 -6.66
C ILE A 337 6.22 -14.44 -5.55
N GLY A 338 5.31 -14.69 -4.61
CA GLY A 338 5.25 -13.88 -3.37
C GLY A 338 4.15 -12.83 -3.26
N TYR A 339 3.31 -12.67 -4.28
CA TYR A 339 2.11 -11.83 -4.21
C TYR A 339 0.98 -12.52 -3.43
N THR A 340 1.26 -12.91 -2.18
CA THR A 340 0.36 -13.65 -1.28
C THR A 340 0.21 -12.99 0.09
N GLY A 341 -0.74 -13.47 0.91
CA GLY A 341 -0.99 -12.93 2.26
C GLY A 341 0.25 -12.91 3.18
N TYR A 342 1.22 -13.79 2.92
CA TYR A 342 2.46 -13.90 3.70
C TYR A 342 3.55 -12.92 3.27
N GLY A 343 3.60 -12.60 1.98
CA GLY A 343 4.74 -11.88 1.41
C GLY A 343 6.03 -12.66 1.33
N GLY A 344 7.05 -11.96 0.86
CA GLY A 344 8.33 -12.55 0.50
C GLY A 344 8.18 -13.64 -0.56
N ASN A 345 9.15 -14.53 -0.64
CA ASN A 345 9.19 -15.62 -1.62
C ASN A 345 8.65 -16.96 -1.07
N SER A 346 7.82 -16.91 -0.02
CA SER A 346 7.42 -18.10 0.75
C SER A 346 6.26 -18.87 0.12
N HIS A 347 5.35 -18.17 -0.58
CA HIS A 347 4.12 -18.74 -1.13
C HIS A 347 3.76 -18.18 -2.51
N ILE A 348 2.93 -18.92 -3.23
CA ILE A 348 2.27 -18.52 -4.49
C ILE A 348 0.76 -18.70 -4.37
N GLY A 349 0.01 -17.92 -5.14
CA GLY A 349 -1.37 -18.24 -5.48
C GLY A 349 -1.56 -18.51 -6.98
N PRO A 350 -2.82 -18.56 -7.43
CA PRO A 350 -3.14 -18.75 -8.84
C PRO A 350 -2.62 -17.62 -9.73
N GLU A 351 -2.36 -16.43 -9.18
CA GLU A 351 -1.91 -15.25 -9.92
C GLU A 351 -0.64 -15.49 -10.72
N LEU A 352 0.27 -16.31 -10.19
CA LEU A 352 1.57 -16.54 -10.82
C LEU A 352 1.37 -17.17 -12.19
N GLN A 353 0.74 -18.34 -12.25
CA GLN A 353 0.57 -19.03 -13.52
C GLN A 353 -0.51 -18.38 -14.38
N PHE A 354 -1.53 -17.76 -13.76
CA PHE A 354 -2.50 -16.97 -14.51
C PHE A 354 -1.80 -15.87 -15.32
N GLY A 355 -0.98 -15.07 -14.67
CA GLY A 355 -0.25 -13.96 -15.29
C GLY A 355 0.73 -14.39 -16.38
N HIS A 356 1.45 -15.50 -16.16
CA HIS A 356 2.30 -16.10 -17.20
C HIS A 356 1.52 -16.47 -18.46
N VAL A 357 0.36 -17.14 -18.32
CA VAL A 357 -0.44 -17.57 -19.47
C VAL A 357 -1.05 -16.39 -20.22
N VAL A 358 -1.61 -15.39 -19.52
CA VAL A 358 -2.20 -14.24 -20.22
C VAL A 358 -1.16 -13.35 -20.86
N GLY A 359 -0.01 -13.12 -20.23
CA GLY A 359 1.03 -12.32 -20.87
C GLY A 359 1.78 -13.07 -21.98
N ASP A 360 1.72 -14.40 -22.04
CA ASP A 360 2.19 -15.16 -23.22
C ASP A 360 1.21 -15.03 -24.39
N TYR A 361 -0.06 -14.73 -24.11
CA TYR A 361 -1.13 -14.67 -25.10
C TYR A 361 -1.33 -13.25 -25.67
N PHE A 362 -1.31 -12.21 -24.82
CA PHE A 362 -1.46 -10.82 -25.25
C PHE A 362 -0.10 -10.23 -25.64
N ASP A 363 -0.04 -9.56 -26.79
CA ASP A 363 1.13 -8.75 -27.17
C ASP A 363 1.22 -7.46 -26.34
N GLU A 364 0.08 -7.03 -25.77
CA GLU A 364 -0.02 -5.88 -24.89
C GLU A 364 0.53 -6.14 -23.48
N PRO A 365 1.06 -5.11 -22.80
CA PRO A 365 1.38 -5.21 -21.38
C PRO A 365 0.15 -5.63 -20.56
N VAL A 366 0.38 -6.43 -19.52
CA VAL A 366 -0.68 -6.90 -18.62
C VAL A 366 -0.53 -6.30 -17.23
N LEU A 367 -1.65 -5.90 -16.63
CA LEU A 367 -1.76 -5.60 -15.20
C LEU A 367 -2.73 -6.56 -14.51
N LEU A 368 -2.27 -7.21 -13.45
CA LEU A 368 -3.10 -7.98 -12.53
C LEU A 368 -3.44 -7.13 -11.32
N ILE A 369 -4.71 -6.95 -11.02
CA ILE A 369 -5.19 -6.34 -9.79
C ILE A 369 -5.72 -7.45 -8.90
N LYS A 370 -5.02 -7.74 -7.81
CA LYS A 370 -5.40 -8.81 -6.89
C LYS A 370 -6.09 -8.22 -5.66
N THR A 371 -7.29 -8.70 -5.37
CA THR A 371 -8.15 -8.25 -4.26
C THR A 371 -8.68 -9.48 -3.53
N ALA A 372 -7.84 -10.06 -2.68
CA ALA A 372 -8.12 -11.33 -2.03
C ALA A 372 -7.71 -11.36 -0.56
N TRP A 373 -8.54 -11.98 0.29
CA TRP A 373 -8.33 -12.00 1.74
C TRP A 373 -8.77 -13.32 2.40
N GLY A 374 -8.04 -13.75 3.42
CA GLY A 374 -8.39 -14.93 4.20
C GLY A 374 -9.75 -14.87 4.88
N GLY A 375 -10.47 -16.00 4.86
CA GLY A 375 -11.66 -16.22 5.69
C GLY A 375 -12.88 -15.37 5.33
N LYS A 376 -13.07 -15.05 4.04
CA LYS A 376 -14.18 -14.20 3.57
C LYS A 376 -15.25 -14.98 2.81
N SER A 377 -16.49 -14.64 3.09
CA SER A 377 -17.69 -15.22 2.50
C SER A 377 -18.31 -14.31 1.44
N LEU A 378 -18.97 -14.89 0.44
CA LEU A 378 -19.85 -14.13 -0.45
C LEU A 378 -21.18 -13.79 0.22
N HIS A 379 -21.62 -14.63 1.15
CA HIS A 379 -22.84 -14.42 1.90
C HIS A 379 -22.84 -13.14 2.74
N ALA A 380 -21.71 -12.78 3.36
CA ALA A 380 -21.60 -11.62 4.26
C ALA A 380 -20.50 -10.62 3.86
N ASP A 381 -19.26 -11.08 3.64
CA ASP A 381 -18.11 -10.16 3.50
C ASP A 381 -18.05 -9.49 2.12
N PHE A 382 -18.31 -10.26 1.06
CA PHE A 382 -18.38 -9.79 -0.32
C PHE A 382 -19.82 -9.60 -0.81
N ARG A 383 -20.77 -9.52 0.12
CA ARG A 383 -22.18 -9.39 -0.21
C ARG A 383 -22.41 -8.13 -1.07
N PRO A 384 -22.85 -8.27 -2.32
CA PRO A 384 -23.00 -7.14 -3.23
C PRO A 384 -24.28 -6.36 -2.90
N PRO A 385 -24.35 -5.05 -3.21
CA PRO A 385 -25.50 -4.19 -2.91
C PRO A 385 -26.86 -4.75 -3.34
N SER A 386 -26.95 -5.32 -4.54
CA SER A 386 -28.18 -5.88 -5.10
C SER A 386 -28.65 -7.17 -4.41
N SER A 387 -27.83 -7.78 -3.55
CA SER A 387 -28.26 -8.89 -2.68
C SER A 387 -29.06 -8.44 -1.44
N GLY A 388 -29.28 -7.12 -1.27
CA GLY A 388 -30.00 -6.55 -0.14
C GLY A 388 -29.28 -6.76 1.20
N GLY A 389 -29.86 -6.26 2.30
CA GLY A 389 -29.21 -6.28 3.62
C GLY A 389 -27.99 -5.35 3.68
N HIS A 390 -27.06 -5.64 4.59
CA HIS A 390 -25.81 -4.86 4.72
C HIS A 390 -24.86 -5.20 3.58
N VAL A 391 -24.34 -4.17 2.89
CA VAL A 391 -23.27 -4.34 1.90
C VAL A 391 -22.03 -4.89 2.59
N GLY A 392 -21.43 -5.90 1.99
CA GLY A 392 -20.27 -6.57 2.56
C GLY A 392 -19.06 -5.63 2.62
N PRO A 393 -18.36 -5.51 3.76
CA PRO A 393 -17.22 -4.59 3.88
C PRO A 393 -16.07 -4.93 2.92
N TYR A 394 -15.93 -6.20 2.52
CA TYR A 394 -14.92 -6.64 1.55
C TYR A 394 -15.37 -6.48 0.10
N TYR A 395 -16.67 -6.38 -0.18
CA TYR A 395 -17.14 -5.87 -1.48
C TYR A 395 -16.67 -4.43 -1.67
N THR A 396 -16.96 -3.54 -0.72
CA THR A 396 -16.54 -2.13 -0.78
C THR A 396 -15.03 -1.98 -0.82
N LYS A 397 -14.29 -2.78 -0.02
CA LYS A 397 -12.83 -2.78 -0.05
C LYS A 397 -12.27 -3.25 -1.40
N MET A 398 -12.84 -4.30 -2.00
CA MET A 398 -12.46 -4.77 -3.33
C MET A 398 -12.63 -3.69 -4.39
N ILE A 399 -13.79 -3.03 -4.45
CA ILE A 399 -14.03 -1.93 -5.39
C ILE A 399 -13.03 -0.79 -5.19
N LYS A 400 -12.80 -0.37 -3.93
CA LYS A 400 -11.83 0.68 -3.61
C LYS A 400 -10.41 0.33 -4.07
N GLU A 401 -9.97 -0.91 -3.84
CA GLU A 401 -8.64 -1.36 -4.26
C GLU A 401 -8.50 -1.52 -5.77
N ILE A 402 -9.58 -1.88 -6.48
CA ILE A 402 -9.62 -1.88 -7.94
C ILE A 402 -9.43 -0.46 -8.47
N HIS A 403 -10.24 0.50 -8.01
CA HIS A 403 -10.12 1.89 -8.44
C HIS A 403 -8.75 2.48 -8.12
N ALA A 404 -8.23 2.28 -6.91
CA ALA A 404 -6.90 2.76 -6.53
C ALA A 404 -5.76 2.14 -7.36
N ALA A 405 -5.92 0.92 -7.86
CA ALA A 405 -4.96 0.31 -8.77
C ALA A 405 -5.07 0.88 -10.20
N LEU A 406 -6.27 1.32 -10.60
CA LEU A 406 -6.54 1.94 -11.91
C LEU A 406 -6.22 3.44 -11.95
N GLU A 407 -6.23 4.16 -10.83
CA GLU A 407 -5.96 5.62 -10.75
C GLU A 407 -4.62 6.03 -11.39
N GLY A 408 -3.63 5.13 -11.39
CA GLY A 408 -2.33 5.35 -12.04
C GLY A 408 -2.34 5.20 -13.57
N LEU A 409 -3.47 4.79 -14.16
CA LEU A 409 -3.66 4.56 -15.59
C LEU A 409 -4.76 5.51 -16.10
N LYS A 410 -4.49 6.26 -17.19
CA LYS A 410 -5.56 7.03 -17.85
C LYS A 410 -6.56 6.04 -18.47
N HIS A 411 -7.83 6.42 -18.59
CA HIS A 411 -8.87 5.56 -19.13
C HIS A 411 -8.55 5.02 -20.55
N ASP A 412 -7.86 5.80 -21.39
CA ASP A 412 -7.45 5.37 -22.74
C ASP A 412 -6.16 4.52 -22.75
N ASP A 413 -5.51 4.34 -21.59
CA ASP A 413 -4.26 3.61 -21.44
C ASP A 413 -4.48 2.13 -21.04
N TYR A 414 -5.72 1.70 -20.78
CA TYR A 414 -6.02 0.32 -20.38
C TYR A 414 -7.37 -0.21 -20.89
N GLU A 415 -7.50 -1.53 -20.87
CA GLU A 415 -8.73 -2.28 -21.14
C GLU A 415 -8.97 -3.30 -20.02
N LEU A 416 -10.13 -3.23 -19.37
CA LEU A 416 -10.55 -4.27 -18.41
C LEU A 416 -10.92 -5.54 -19.19
N ALA A 417 -10.05 -6.54 -19.12
CA ALA A 417 -10.10 -7.76 -19.92
C ALA A 417 -10.75 -8.94 -19.18
N GLY A 418 -10.89 -8.89 -17.86
CA GLY A 418 -11.66 -9.90 -17.14
C GLY A 418 -11.64 -9.79 -15.61
N PHE A 419 -12.65 -10.37 -14.99
CA PHE A 419 -12.76 -10.57 -13.55
C PHE A 419 -12.74 -12.06 -13.21
N ILE A 420 -11.80 -12.47 -12.35
CA ILE A 420 -11.53 -13.85 -11.99
C ILE A 420 -11.86 -14.03 -10.52
N TRP A 421 -12.88 -14.85 -10.25
CA TRP A 421 -13.40 -15.12 -8.92
C TRP A 421 -13.00 -16.50 -8.41
N MET A 422 -12.33 -16.57 -7.28
CA MET A 422 -12.03 -17.83 -6.60
C MET A 422 -12.32 -17.75 -5.10
N GLN A 423 -13.51 -18.20 -4.73
CA GLN A 423 -14.01 -18.18 -3.35
C GLN A 423 -14.91 -19.40 -3.09
N GLY A 424 -15.12 -19.75 -1.81
CA GLY A 424 -16.25 -20.61 -1.48
C GLY A 424 -16.18 -21.40 -0.19
N TRP A 425 -15.00 -21.58 0.42
CA TRP A 425 -14.88 -22.46 1.59
C TRP A 425 -15.79 -22.03 2.74
N ASN A 426 -15.83 -20.72 3.04
CA ASN A 426 -16.61 -20.19 4.16
C ASN A 426 -18.11 -20.29 3.92
N ASP A 427 -18.58 -20.08 2.68
CA ASP A 427 -19.98 -20.27 2.30
C ASP A 427 -20.37 -21.75 2.27
N MET A 428 -19.43 -22.65 1.94
CA MET A 428 -19.67 -24.09 1.97
C MET A 428 -19.85 -24.63 3.40
N VAL A 429 -19.12 -24.08 4.40
CA VAL A 429 -19.24 -24.54 5.80
C VAL A 429 -20.41 -23.89 6.55
N ALA A 430 -20.92 -22.75 6.09
CA ALA A 430 -22.03 -22.04 6.72
C ALA A 430 -23.38 -22.61 6.26
N SER A 431 -24.24 -23.00 7.20
CA SER A 431 -25.46 -23.78 6.95
C SER A 431 -26.48 -23.12 6.01
N ASP A 432 -26.48 -21.78 5.89
CA ASP A 432 -27.45 -21.03 5.08
C ASP A 432 -26.83 -20.31 3.88
N ALA A 433 -25.50 -20.32 3.73
CA ALA A 433 -24.85 -19.56 2.66
C ALA A 433 -24.99 -20.22 1.28
N ILE A 434 -25.01 -21.57 1.23
CA ILE A 434 -25.10 -22.35 -0.01
C ILE A 434 -26.36 -22.02 -0.82
N THR A 435 -27.51 -21.89 -0.13
CA THR A 435 -28.81 -21.66 -0.79
C THR A 435 -28.88 -20.30 -1.48
N HIS A 436 -28.16 -19.30 -0.96
CA HIS A 436 -28.13 -17.93 -1.49
C HIS A 436 -26.96 -17.68 -2.44
N TYR A 437 -25.99 -18.59 -2.51
CA TYR A 437 -24.73 -18.35 -3.22
C TYR A 437 -24.94 -18.02 -4.71
N ALA A 438 -25.82 -18.76 -5.39
CA ALA A 438 -26.07 -18.55 -6.81
C ALA A 438 -26.62 -17.14 -7.10
N ASP A 439 -27.54 -16.65 -6.26
CA ASP A 439 -28.10 -15.30 -6.40
C ASP A 439 -27.06 -14.23 -6.07
N HIS A 440 -26.29 -14.42 -4.98
CA HIS A 440 -25.25 -13.47 -4.62
C HIS A 440 -24.14 -13.39 -5.68
N LEU A 441 -23.79 -14.50 -6.33
CA LEU A 441 -22.78 -14.52 -7.38
C LEU A 441 -23.24 -13.75 -8.64
N VAL A 442 -24.52 -13.89 -9.00
CA VAL A 442 -25.12 -13.12 -10.11
C VAL A 442 -25.10 -11.63 -9.78
N ASN A 443 -25.55 -11.26 -8.58
CA ASN A 443 -25.55 -9.86 -8.15
C ASN A 443 -24.14 -9.28 -8.07
N LEU A 444 -23.15 -10.06 -7.64
CA LEU A 444 -21.74 -9.63 -7.60
C LEU A 444 -21.25 -9.25 -8.99
N ALA A 445 -21.55 -10.08 -10.00
CA ALA A 445 -21.15 -9.80 -11.38
C ALA A 445 -21.87 -8.56 -11.94
N LEU A 446 -23.17 -8.42 -11.69
CA LEU A 446 -23.95 -7.26 -12.15
C LEU A 446 -23.48 -5.95 -11.52
N ASP A 447 -23.35 -5.92 -10.19
CA ASP A 447 -22.96 -4.71 -9.46
C ASP A 447 -21.52 -4.30 -9.79
N LEU A 448 -20.61 -5.26 -9.93
CA LEU A 448 -19.22 -4.99 -10.34
C LEU A 448 -19.13 -4.43 -11.76
N ARG A 449 -19.91 -4.97 -12.71
CA ARG A 449 -19.97 -4.45 -14.08
C ARG A 449 -20.55 -3.05 -14.13
N CYS A 450 -21.55 -2.76 -13.30
CA CYS A 450 -22.11 -1.42 -13.15
C CYS A 450 -21.06 -0.44 -12.60
N GLU A 451 -20.41 -0.81 -11.50
CA GLU A 451 -19.37 -0.02 -10.82
C GLU A 451 -18.18 0.30 -11.73
N LEU A 452 -17.76 -0.65 -12.56
CA LEU A 452 -16.65 -0.47 -13.50
C LEU A 452 -17.08 0.06 -14.87
N GLY A 453 -18.38 0.30 -15.10
CA GLY A 453 -18.91 0.77 -16.38
C GLY A 453 -18.77 -0.21 -17.54
N MET A 454 -18.59 -1.51 -17.26
CA MET A 454 -18.27 -2.56 -18.25
C MET A 454 -19.31 -3.68 -18.23
N SER A 455 -20.45 -3.48 -18.90
CA SER A 455 -21.61 -4.39 -18.88
C SER A 455 -21.34 -5.81 -19.40
N GLN A 456 -20.25 -6.00 -20.16
CA GLN A 456 -19.84 -7.29 -20.73
C GLN A 456 -18.45 -7.72 -20.26
N LEU A 457 -17.93 -7.22 -19.12
CA LEU A 457 -16.65 -7.67 -18.59
C LEU A 457 -16.64 -9.20 -18.41
N PRO A 458 -15.72 -9.97 -19.05
CA PRO A 458 -15.65 -11.42 -18.89
C PRO A 458 -15.56 -11.83 -17.42
N PHE A 459 -16.42 -12.77 -16.99
CA PHE A 459 -16.53 -13.18 -15.58
C PHE A 459 -16.20 -14.66 -15.39
N ILE A 460 -15.05 -14.96 -14.78
CA ILE A 460 -14.52 -16.32 -14.68
C ILE A 460 -14.66 -16.81 -13.24
N VAL A 461 -15.29 -17.97 -13.04
CA VAL A 461 -15.54 -18.53 -11.71
C VAL A 461 -14.79 -19.84 -11.53
N GLY A 462 -13.80 -19.86 -10.63
CA GLY A 462 -13.10 -21.07 -10.22
C GLY A 462 -13.90 -21.91 -9.24
N GLU A 463 -14.08 -23.20 -9.56
CA GLU A 463 -14.67 -24.18 -8.65
C GLU A 463 -13.90 -24.25 -7.32
N LEU A 464 -14.62 -24.41 -6.20
CA LEU A 464 -14.03 -24.84 -4.92
C LEU A 464 -13.62 -26.32 -5.00
N GLY A 465 -12.55 -26.63 -5.74
CA GLY A 465 -12.14 -27.99 -6.06
C GLY A 465 -11.40 -28.76 -4.95
N ASN A 466 -11.30 -28.19 -3.74
CA ASN A 466 -10.64 -28.80 -2.59
C ASN A 466 -11.11 -30.26 -2.36
N GLY A 467 -10.16 -31.16 -2.12
CA GLY A 467 -10.46 -32.59 -1.89
C GLY A 467 -10.81 -33.39 -3.15
N GLY A 468 -10.85 -32.76 -4.34
CA GLY A 468 -11.07 -33.44 -5.61
C GLY A 468 -12.54 -33.82 -5.86
N PRO A 469 -12.81 -34.75 -6.81
CA PRO A 469 -14.16 -35.17 -7.15
C PRO A 469 -14.91 -35.73 -5.93
N VAL A 470 -16.18 -35.33 -5.78
CA VAL A 470 -17.08 -35.83 -4.72
C VAL A 470 -18.23 -36.62 -5.34
N GLN A 471 -18.74 -37.62 -4.63
CA GLN A 471 -19.67 -38.61 -5.22
C GLN A 471 -21.12 -38.13 -5.37
N ARG A 472 -21.56 -37.09 -4.64
CA ARG A 472 -22.71 -36.17 -4.91
C ARG A 472 -23.35 -35.61 -3.64
N ASP A 473 -23.12 -36.20 -2.48
CA ASP A 473 -23.81 -35.81 -1.24
C ASP A 473 -22.95 -34.89 -0.35
N GLY A 474 -23.61 -33.93 0.30
CA GLY A 474 -23.05 -33.04 1.32
C GLY A 474 -22.65 -31.66 0.81
N ASN A 475 -22.35 -30.76 1.75
CA ASN A 475 -22.15 -29.33 1.51
C ASN A 475 -21.20 -28.99 0.36
N MET A 476 -20.11 -29.74 0.16
CA MET A 476 -19.17 -29.49 -0.94
C MET A 476 -19.81 -29.73 -2.31
N ALA A 477 -20.63 -30.78 -2.45
CA ALA A 477 -21.32 -31.07 -3.69
C ALA A 477 -22.40 -30.03 -3.98
N ASP A 478 -23.20 -29.69 -2.96
CA ASP A 478 -24.26 -28.69 -3.03
C ASP A 478 -23.69 -27.30 -3.36
N PHE A 479 -22.61 -26.91 -2.70
CA PHE A 479 -21.93 -25.64 -2.93
C PHE A 479 -21.37 -25.54 -4.36
N ARG A 480 -20.67 -26.58 -4.85
CA ARG A 480 -20.18 -26.59 -6.24
C ARG A 480 -21.32 -26.53 -7.25
N GLN A 481 -22.47 -27.13 -6.93
CA GLN A 481 -23.66 -27.00 -7.77
C GLN A 481 -24.20 -25.57 -7.75
N ALA A 482 -24.24 -24.91 -6.59
CA ALA A 482 -24.62 -23.50 -6.48
C ALA A 482 -23.66 -22.58 -7.25
N GLN A 483 -22.34 -22.80 -7.20
CA GLN A 483 -21.37 -22.06 -8.02
C GLN A 483 -21.66 -22.22 -9.53
N ARG A 484 -21.89 -23.46 -9.99
CA ARG A 484 -22.24 -23.74 -11.39
C ARG A 484 -23.54 -23.05 -11.80
N ASN A 485 -24.58 -23.17 -10.97
CA ASN A 485 -25.89 -22.59 -11.25
C ASN A 485 -25.84 -21.06 -11.29
N GLY A 486 -25.10 -20.42 -10.37
CA GLY A 486 -24.89 -18.97 -10.38
C GLY A 486 -24.13 -18.52 -11.63
N THR A 487 -23.03 -19.19 -11.96
CA THR A 487 -22.21 -18.84 -13.13
C THR A 487 -23.00 -18.96 -14.43
N ALA A 488 -23.81 -19.99 -14.59
CA ALA A 488 -24.65 -20.20 -15.79
C ALA A 488 -25.74 -19.12 -15.98
N ARG A 489 -26.01 -18.29 -14.96
CA ARG A 489 -26.97 -17.18 -15.02
C ARG A 489 -26.31 -15.83 -15.31
N ILE A 490 -24.98 -15.79 -15.40
CA ILE A 490 -24.22 -14.57 -15.68
C ILE A 490 -23.89 -14.56 -17.18
N GLU A 491 -24.29 -13.52 -17.89
CA GLU A 491 -23.89 -13.32 -19.29
C GLU A 491 -22.38 -13.12 -19.40
N ASN A 492 -21.75 -13.58 -20.48
CA ASN A 492 -20.29 -13.52 -20.67
C ASN A 492 -19.50 -14.04 -19.45
N ALA A 493 -19.78 -15.28 -19.04
CA ALA A 493 -19.15 -15.92 -17.90
C ALA A 493 -18.83 -17.40 -18.15
N ILE A 494 -17.79 -17.91 -17.49
CA ILE A 494 -17.37 -19.31 -17.59
C ILE A 494 -17.07 -19.91 -16.22
N PHE A 495 -17.52 -21.15 -16.01
CA PHE A 495 -17.24 -21.93 -14.80
C PHE A 495 -16.07 -22.87 -15.04
N VAL A 496 -15.01 -22.72 -14.26
CA VAL A 496 -13.75 -23.48 -14.40
C VAL A 496 -13.68 -24.57 -13.35
N LYS A 497 -13.76 -25.83 -13.80
CA LYS A 497 -13.65 -27.00 -12.92
C LYS A 497 -12.20 -27.18 -12.45
N THR A 498 -11.98 -27.27 -11.14
CA THR A 498 -10.63 -27.34 -10.54
C THR A 498 -10.37 -28.62 -9.75
N THR A 499 -11.39 -29.47 -9.57
CA THR A 499 -11.28 -30.74 -8.82
C THR A 499 -10.15 -31.68 -9.28
N ALA A 500 -9.75 -31.64 -10.56
CA ALA A 500 -8.63 -32.44 -11.08
C ALA A 500 -7.25 -32.00 -10.53
N PHE A 501 -7.16 -30.80 -9.98
CA PHE A 501 -5.91 -30.22 -9.48
C PHE A 501 -5.66 -30.56 -8.01
N ALA A 502 -6.59 -31.23 -7.34
CA ALA A 502 -6.41 -31.63 -5.95
C ALA A 502 -5.28 -32.65 -5.83
N ARG A 503 -4.42 -32.46 -4.83
CA ARG A 503 -3.35 -33.39 -4.48
C ARG A 503 -3.62 -34.03 -3.12
N PRO A 504 -3.29 -35.31 -2.93
CA PRO A 504 -3.49 -35.98 -1.65
C PRO A 504 -2.58 -35.35 -0.59
N LYS A 505 -3.04 -35.29 0.66
CA LYS A 505 -2.31 -34.63 1.76
C LYS A 505 -0.89 -35.19 1.95
N GLU A 506 -0.70 -36.49 1.71
CA GLU A 506 0.59 -37.18 1.83
C GLU A 506 1.63 -36.67 0.82
N ARG A 507 1.19 -36.02 -0.25
CA ARG A 507 2.03 -35.40 -1.29
C ARG A 507 2.00 -33.87 -1.25
N SER A 508 1.65 -33.30 -0.10
CA SER A 508 1.52 -31.86 0.07
C SER A 508 2.25 -31.37 1.33
N PRO A 509 2.63 -30.07 1.39
CA PRO A 509 3.43 -29.55 2.48
C PRO A 509 2.71 -29.61 3.82
N ASN A 510 1.42 -29.27 3.84
CA ASN A 510 0.65 -29.15 5.08
C ASN A 510 -0.53 -30.12 5.11
N THR A 511 -0.39 -31.23 5.83
CA THR A 511 -1.36 -32.34 5.82
C THR A 511 -2.69 -32.06 6.51
N THR A 512 -2.81 -30.96 7.26
CA THR A 512 -4.02 -30.62 8.04
C THR A 512 -4.85 -29.51 7.39
N HIS A 513 -4.28 -28.75 6.45
CA HIS A 513 -4.91 -27.57 5.86
C HIS A 513 -5.63 -27.88 4.53
N GLY A 514 -6.58 -28.82 4.56
CA GLY A 514 -7.33 -29.24 3.36
C GLY A 514 -8.14 -28.10 2.70
N HIS A 515 -8.51 -27.09 3.49
CA HIS A 515 -9.16 -25.86 3.04
C HIS A 515 -8.28 -24.95 2.18
N HIS A 516 -6.96 -25.15 2.21
CA HIS A 516 -5.94 -24.45 1.43
C HIS A 516 -5.16 -25.39 0.53
N TRP A 517 -5.83 -26.42 -0.02
CA TRP A 517 -5.22 -27.41 -0.90
C TRP A 517 -3.96 -28.07 -0.29
N PHE A 518 -3.92 -28.17 1.05
CA PHE A 518 -2.77 -28.67 1.81
C PHE A 518 -1.46 -27.88 1.56
N GLY A 519 -1.56 -26.63 1.12
CA GLY A 519 -0.42 -25.80 0.72
C GLY A 519 0.29 -26.27 -0.55
N ASN A 520 -0.36 -27.10 -1.38
CA ASN A 520 0.25 -27.70 -2.56
C ASN A 520 0.42 -26.68 -3.70
N ALA A 521 1.65 -26.37 -4.06
CA ALA A 521 1.96 -25.37 -5.08
C ALA A 521 1.55 -25.81 -6.50
N GLU A 522 1.64 -27.11 -6.83
CA GLU A 522 1.18 -27.63 -8.12
C GLU A 522 -0.33 -27.42 -8.30
N SER A 523 -1.12 -27.58 -7.23
CA SER A 523 -2.55 -27.27 -7.27
C SER A 523 -2.82 -25.81 -7.64
N TYR A 524 -2.19 -24.86 -6.94
CA TYR A 524 -2.36 -23.42 -7.23
C TYR A 524 -1.89 -23.04 -8.63
N PHE A 525 -0.75 -23.59 -9.07
CA PHE A 525 -0.23 -23.40 -10.41
C PHE A 525 -1.22 -23.86 -11.50
N LEU A 526 -1.75 -25.08 -11.39
CA LEU A 526 -2.69 -25.63 -12.37
C LEU A 526 -4.05 -24.92 -12.35
N ILE A 527 -4.48 -24.42 -11.19
CA ILE A 527 -5.67 -23.58 -11.08
C ILE A 527 -5.45 -22.27 -11.86
N GLY A 528 -4.31 -21.60 -11.67
CA GLY A 528 -3.96 -20.40 -12.43
C GLY A 528 -3.93 -20.63 -13.94
N ASP A 529 -3.32 -21.72 -14.39
CA ASP A 529 -3.29 -22.14 -15.81
C ASP A 529 -4.70 -22.33 -16.38
N ALA A 530 -5.56 -23.05 -15.65
CA ALA A 530 -6.92 -23.32 -16.11
C ALA A 530 -7.80 -22.06 -16.15
N LEU A 531 -7.67 -21.18 -15.15
CA LEU A 531 -8.40 -19.92 -15.11
C LEU A 531 -8.01 -19.02 -16.28
N ALA A 532 -6.71 -18.87 -16.56
CA ALA A 532 -6.24 -18.03 -17.67
C ALA A 532 -6.65 -18.57 -19.04
N ARG A 533 -6.56 -19.89 -19.25
CA ARG A 533 -7.02 -20.51 -20.51
C ARG A 533 -8.51 -20.33 -20.73
N ALA A 534 -9.32 -20.47 -19.68
CA ALA A 534 -10.75 -20.24 -19.75
C ALA A 534 -11.07 -18.75 -20.01
N THR A 535 -10.29 -17.83 -19.45
CA THR A 535 -10.40 -16.39 -19.77
C THR A 535 -10.14 -16.13 -21.25
N ILE A 536 -9.06 -16.70 -21.80
CA ILE A 536 -8.73 -16.57 -23.23
C ILE A 536 -9.85 -17.14 -24.09
N GLU A 537 -10.31 -18.36 -23.79
CA GLU A 537 -11.43 -19.01 -24.50
C GLU A 537 -12.70 -18.14 -24.48
N LEU A 538 -13.02 -17.50 -23.36
CA LEU A 538 -14.19 -16.65 -23.23
C LEU A 538 -14.04 -15.32 -23.99
N ILE A 539 -12.82 -14.81 -24.18
CA ILE A 539 -12.57 -13.58 -24.94
C ILE A 539 -12.59 -13.84 -26.46
N GLU A 540 -12.16 -15.03 -26.89
CA GLU A 540 -12.14 -15.40 -28.32
C GLU A 540 -13.53 -15.77 -28.89
N ASN A 541 -14.47 -16.18 -28.02
CA ASN A 541 -15.83 -16.61 -28.39
C ASN A 541 -16.87 -15.52 -28.16
#